data_AF-A0A2S9GRL3-F1
#
_entry.id   AF-A0A2S9GRL3-F1
#
_cell.length_a   1.000
_cell.length_b   1.000
_cell.length_c   1.000
_cell.angle_alpha   90.00
_cell.angle_beta   90.00
_cell.angle_gamma   90.00
#
_symmetry.space_group_name_H-M   'P 1'
#
loop_
_entity.id
_entity.type
_entity.pdbx_description
1 polymer ?
#
loop_
_entity_poly.entity_id
_entity_poly.type
_entity_poly.pdbx_seq_one_letter_code
_entity_poly.pdbx_strand_id
1 'polypeptide(L)' 'RGFADAVRRRLTGTPDADSHLGLLMVDLDDFKLVNDTHGHAAGDRALQAVADLLRRCSPRDAAICRAG' A
#
# COMPACT_ATOMS: atom_id res chain seq x y z
N ARG A 1 3.61 -12.07 -0.85
CA ARG A 1 4.08 -12.88 0.30
C ARG A 1 4.57 -11.99 1.45
N GLY A 2 5.54 -11.11 1.23
CA GLY A 2 6.10 -10.24 2.30
C GLY A 2 5.09 -9.39 3.10
N PHE A 3 4.01 -8.90 2.49
CA PHE A 3 2.96 -8.18 3.23
C PHE A 3 2.25 -9.06 4.26
N ALA A 4 1.78 -10.25 3.86
CA ALA A 4 1.10 -11.18 4.76
C ALA A 4 1.99 -11.57 5.94
N ASP A 5 3.29 -11.80 5.69
CA ASP A 5 4.26 -12.11 6.74
C ASP A 5 4.45 -10.90 7.70
N ALA A 6 4.48 -9.68 7.16
CA ALA A 6 4.60 -8.46 7.95
C ALA A 6 3.36 -8.18 8.81
N VAL A 7 2.15 -8.45 8.30
CA VAL A 7 0.91 -8.37 9.07
C VAL A 7 0.87 -9.47 10.14
N ARG A 8 1.22 -10.71 9.76
CA ARG A 8 1.24 -11.85 10.69
C ARG A 8 2.14 -11.58 11.89
N ARG A 9 3.36 -11.08 11.67
CA ARG A 9 4.28 -10.72 12.77
C ARG A 9 3.68 -9.71 13.75
N ARG A 10 2.89 -8.74 13.26
CA ARG A 10 2.24 -7.73 14.10
C ARG A 10 1.05 -8.32 14.87
N LEU A 11 0.31 -9.24 14.26
CA LEU A 11 -0.82 -9.90 14.91
C LEU A 11 -0.40 -10.93 15.96
N THR A 12 0.72 -11.64 15.75
CA THR A 12 1.19 -12.70 16.65
C THR A 12 2.24 -12.24 17.65
N GLY A 13 2.66 -10.96 17.59
CA GLY A 13 3.58 -10.40 18.58
C GLY A 13 2.88 -10.21 19.93
N THR A 14 3.65 -10.16 21.02
CA THR A 14 3.11 -9.77 22.33
C THR A 14 2.64 -8.32 22.23
N PRO A 15 1.33 -8.03 22.38
CA PRO A 15 0.84 -6.67 22.29
C PRO A 15 1.38 -5.88 23.47
N ASP A 16 1.95 -4.71 23.19
CA ASP A 16 2.05 -3.65 24.18
C ASP A 16 0.62 -3.11 24.44
N ALA A 17 0.33 -2.68 25.67
CA ALA A 17 -0.97 -2.17 26.08
C ALA A 17 -1.50 -1.04 25.17
N ASP A 18 -0.61 -0.31 24.50
CA ASP A 18 -0.91 0.80 23.58
C ASP A 18 -0.73 0.44 22.09
N SER A 19 -0.53 -0.84 21.76
CA SER A 19 -0.32 -1.26 20.36
C SER A 19 -1.64 -1.42 19.59
N HIS A 20 -1.80 -0.63 18.53
CA HIS A 20 -2.92 -0.72 17.60
C HIS A 20 -2.46 -1.09 16.19
N LEU A 21 -3.21 -1.98 15.52
CA LEU A 21 -3.01 -2.32 14.12
C LEU A 21 -4.15 -1.75 13.27
N GLY A 22 -3.81 -0.83 12.37
CA GLY A 22 -4.71 -0.36 11.32
C GLY A 22 -4.45 -1.07 9.98
N LEU A 23 -5.51 -1.31 9.22
CA LEU A 23 -5.44 -1.77 7.83
C LEU A 23 -6.16 -0.76 6.93
N LEU A 24 -5.48 -0.32 5.88
CA LEU A 24 -6.03 0.54 4.85
C LEU A 24 -5.97 -0.19 3.50
N MET A 25 -7.10 -0.24 2.80
CA MET A 25 -7.18 -0.72 1.43
C MET A 25 -7.55 0.47 0.55
N VAL A 26 -6.74 0.71 -0.48
CA VAL A 26 -6.88 1.86 -1.38
C VAL A 26 -7.09 1.34 -2.79
N ASP A 27 -8.09 1.88 -3.46
CA ASP A 27 -8.31 1.70 -4.90
C ASP A 27 -8.08 3.05 -5.61
N LEU A 28 -7.60 3.00 -6.86
CA LEU A 28 -7.37 4.20 -7.66
C LEU A 28 -8.55 4.42 -8.60
N ASP A 29 -9.36 5.43 -8.27
CA ASP A 29 -10.51 5.84 -9.09
C ASP A 29 -10.05 6.15 -10.53
N ASP A 30 -10.84 5.66 -11.50
CA ASP A 30 -10.62 5.88 -12.94
C ASP A 30 -9.20 5.53 -13.44
N PHE A 31 -8.47 4.64 -12.76
CA PHE A 31 -7.12 4.28 -13.20
C PHE A 31 -7.07 3.67 -14.62
N LYS A 32 -8.16 3.01 -15.04
CA LYS A 32 -8.31 2.55 -16.42
C LYS A 32 -8.35 3.70 -17.42
N LEU A 33 -9.00 4.82 -17.09
CA LEU A 33 -9.04 6.00 -17.95
C LEU A 33 -7.63 6.58 -18.15
N VAL A 34 -6.79 6.57 -17.12
CA VAL A 34 -5.37 6.97 -17.25
C VAL A 34 -4.64 6.10 -18.25
N ASN A 35 -4.80 4.77 -18.16
CA ASN A 35 -4.19 3.84 -19.11
C ASN A 35 -4.72 4.04 -20.54
N ASP A 36 -6.04 4.17 -20.70
CA ASP A 36 -6.68 4.28 -22.00
C ASP A 36 -6.35 5.63 -22.68
N THR A 37 -6.16 6.70 -21.89
CA THR A 37 -5.85 8.06 -22.40
C THR A 37 -4.37 8.29 -22.63
N HIS A 38 -3.50 7.76 -21.76
CA HIS A 38 -2.06 8.08 -21.74
C HIS A 38 -1.14 6.88 -21.95
N GLY A 39 -1.71 5.68 -22.13
CA GLY A 39 -0.98 4.43 -22.30
C GLY A 39 -0.51 3.80 -21.00
N HIS A 40 -0.23 2.50 -21.04
CA HIS A 40 0.18 1.71 -19.86
C HIS A 40 1.44 2.24 -19.17
N ALA A 41 2.42 2.78 -19.92
CA ALA A 41 3.62 3.36 -19.32
C ALA A 41 3.32 4.59 -18.45
N ALA A 42 2.25 5.34 -18.75
CA ALA A 42 1.78 6.41 -17.87
C ALA A 42 1.09 5.86 -16.62
N GLY A 43 0.29 4.79 -16.76
CA GLY A 43 -0.29 4.08 -15.62
C GLY A 43 0.77 3.54 -14.66
N ASP A 44 1.84 2.92 -15.18
CA ASP A 44 2.95 2.43 -14.35
C ASP A 44 3.64 3.55 -13.57
N ARG A 45 3.87 4.71 -14.20
CA ARG A 45 4.40 5.89 -13.52
C ARG A 45 3.46 6.42 -12.45
N ALA A 46 2.15 6.41 -12.70
CA ALA A 46 1.16 6.79 -11.70
C ALA A 46 1.18 5.83 -10.49
N LEU A 47 1.25 4.51 -10.72
CA LEU A 47 1.38 3.52 -9.64
C LEU A 47 2.66 3.71 -8.81
N GLN A 48 3.78 4.02 -9.46
CA GLN A 48 5.03 4.34 -8.77
C GLN A 48 4.88 5.60 -7.90
N ALA A 49 4.27 6.66 -8.43
CA ALA A 49 4.03 7.89 -7.69
C ALA A 49 3.12 7.67 -6.46
N VAL A 50 2.07 6.85 -6.61
CA VAL A 50 1.18 6.45 -5.50
C VAL A 50 1.94 5.64 -4.46
N ALA A 51 2.75 4.67 -4.86
CA ALA A 51 3.55 3.89 -3.92
C ALA A 51 4.52 4.78 -3.12
N ASP A 52 5.14 5.76 -3.77
CA ASP A 52 6.02 6.72 -3.11
C ASP A 52 5.26 7.67 -2.17
N LEU A 53 4.04 8.08 -2.55
CA LEU A 53 3.17 8.86 -1.67
C LEU A 53 2.80 8.08 -0.41
N LEU A 54 2.37 6.83 -0.57
CA LEU A 54 2.03 5.97 0.57
C LEU A 54 3.22 5.77 1.50
N ARG A 55 4.44 5.58 0.97
CA ARG A 55 5.66 5.47 1.79
C ARG A 55 5.96 6.75 2.58
N ARG A 56 5.70 7.93 2.02
CA ARG A 56 5.94 9.21 2.69
C ARG A 56 4.89 9.54 3.76
N CYS A 57 3.64 9.17 3.51
CA CYS A 57 2.52 9.48 4.41
C CYS A 57 2.31 8.42 5.50
N SER A 58 2.93 7.26 5.40
CA SER A 58 2.79 6.18 6.38
C SER A 58 3.93 6.16 7.39
N PRO A 59 3.73 5.59 8.59
CA PRO A 59 4.81 5.30 9.53
C PRO A 59 5.94 4.50 8.88
N ARG A 60 7.16 4.69 9.38
CA ARG A 60 8.38 4.08 8.82
C ARG A 60 8.33 2.55 8.76
N ASP A 61 7.63 1.93 9.70
CA ASP A 61 7.51 0.48 9.78
C ASP A 61 6.29 -0.06 9.00
N ALA A 62 5.40 0.79 8.48
CA ALA A 62 4.20 0.37 7.80
C ALA A 62 4.48 -0.64 6.67
N ALA A 63 3.68 -1.71 6.63
CA ALA A 63 3.72 -2.67 5.53
C ALA A 63 2.83 -2.17 4.40
N ILE A 64 3.41 -1.92 3.22
CA ILE A 64 2.70 -1.44 2.03
C ILE A 64 2.83 -2.49 0.93
N CYS A 65 1.73 -2.80 0.24
CA CYS A 65 1.76 -3.67 -0.94
C CYS A 65 0.72 -3.27 -1.98
N ARG A 66 0.97 -3.70 -3.23
CA ARG A 66 -0.04 -3.75 -4.28
C ARG A 66 -0.79 -5.08 -4.16
N ALA A 67 -2.11 -5.01 -3.96
CA ALA A 67 -2.96 -6.19 -3.75
C ALA A 67 -3.52 -6.79 -5.06
N GLY A 68 -3.65 -5.98 -6.12
CA GLY A 68 -4.08 -6.35 -7.48
C GLY A 68 -3.45 -5.44 -8.52
#